data_AF-A0A2R8BU40-F1
#
_entry.id   AF-A0A2R8BU40-F1
#
_cell.length_a   1.000
_cell.length_b   1.000
_cell.length_c   1.000
_cell.angle_alpha   90.00
_cell.angle_beta   90.00
_cell.angle_gamma   90.00
#
_symmetry.space_group_name_H-M   'P 1'
#
loop_
_entity.id
_entity.type
_entity.pdbx_description
1 polymer ?
#
loop_
_entity_poly.entity_id
_entity_poly.type
_entity_poly.pdbx_seq_one_letter_code
_entity_poly.pdbx_strand_id
1 'polypeptide(L)' 'MQNGFVESFNGRMRDELLDETMFRNLAHARIVIAAWANDYNTERPHSALDYQTPVDYARTLTTAINRPAA' A
#
# COMPACT_ATOMS: atom_id res chain seq x y z
N MET A 1 5.24 12.45 11.80
CA MET A 1 5.56 11.83 10.49
C MET A 1 4.66 10.65 10.11
N GLN A 2 3.91 10.02 11.04
CA GLN A 2 2.95 8.94 10.68
C GLN A 2 1.79 9.39 9.77
N ASN A 3 1.24 10.59 9.98
CA ASN A 3 0.10 11.08 9.19
C ASN A 3 0.41 11.15 7.69
N GLY A 4 1.61 11.59 7.29
CA GLY A 4 1.96 11.76 5.88
C GLY A 4 1.90 10.48 5.03
N PHE A 5 2.19 9.32 5.62
CA PHE A 5 2.06 8.03 4.92
C PHE A 5 0.59 7.65 4.72
N VAL A 6 -0.22 7.80 5.76
CA VAL A 6 -1.67 7.52 5.70
C VAL A 6 -2.36 8.49 4.75
N GLU A 7 -1.96 9.77 4.77
CA GLU A 7 -2.46 10.80 3.86
C GLU A 7 -2.09 10.50 2.40
N SER A 8 -0.84 10.09 2.13
CA SER A 8 -0.40 9.73 0.78
C SER A 8 -1.12 8.49 0.25
N PHE A 9 -1.31 7.46 1.09
CA PHE A 9 -2.11 6.28 0.75
C PHE A 9 -3.56 6.65 0.41
N ASN A 10 -4.23 7.39 1.30
CA ASN A 10 -5.63 7.78 1.10
C ASN A 10 -5.80 8.69 -0.13
N GLY A 11 -4.84 9.58 -0.38
CA GLY A 11 -4.81 10.42 -1.58
C GLY A 11 -4.72 9.59 -2.86
N ARG A 12 -3.75 8.66 -2.94
CA ARG A 12 -3.59 7.73 -4.07
C ARG A 12 -4.81 6.85 -4.29
N MET A 13 -5.37 6.28 -3.23
CA MET A 13 -6.57 5.44 -3.33
C MET A 13 -7.76 6.23 -3.88
N ARG A 14 -7.89 7.50 -3.50
CA ARG A 14 -8.96 8.35 -4.02
C ARG A 14 -8.78 8.62 -5.50
N ASP A 15 -7.61 9.12 -5.88
CA ASP A 15 -7.28 9.57 -7.24
C ASP A 15 -7.26 8.42 -8.25
N GLU A 16 -6.71 7.26 -7.88
CA GLU A 16 -6.46 6.18 -8.84
C GLU A 16 -7.55 5.09 -8.85
N LEU A 17 -8.38 5.02 -7.82
CA LEU A 17 -9.37 3.95 -7.68
C LEU A 17 -10.78 4.48 -7.52
N LEU A 18 -11.02 5.33 -6.53
CA LEU A 18 -12.37 5.70 -6.15
C LEU A 18 -13.00 6.72 -7.10
N ASP A 19 -12.22 7.66 -7.64
CA ASP A 19 -12.70 8.64 -8.62
C ASP A 19 -12.86 8.00 -10.01
N GLU A 20 -11.94 7.10 -10.38
CA GLU A 20 -11.88 6.50 -11.71
C GLU A 20 -12.80 5.27 -11.90
N THR A 21 -13.32 4.68 -10.80
CA THR A 21 -14.07 3.42 -10.88
C THR A 21 -15.53 3.57 -10.44
N MET A 22 -16.46 3.36 -11.37
CA MET A 22 -17.86 3.14 -11.03
C MET A 22 -18.11 1.70 -10.53
N PHE A 23 -18.48 1.55 -9.26
CA PHE A 23 -18.77 0.25 -8.67
C PHE A 23 -20.19 -0.23 -9.00
N ARG A 24 -20.31 -1.38 -9.67
CA ARG A 24 -21.60 -1.98 -10.04
C ARG A 24 -22.40 -2.50 -8.84
N ASN A 25 -21.72 -3.02 -7.83
CA ASN A 25 -22.28 -3.55 -6.59
C ASN A 25 -21.17 -3.78 -5.56
N LEU A 26 -21.55 -4.17 -4.34
CA LEU A 26 -20.61 -4.41 -3.24
C LEU A 26 -19.58 -5.52 -3.56
N ALA A 27 -20.00 -6.60 -4.24
CA ALA A 27 -19.08 -7.69 -4.59
C ALA A 27 -17.99 -7.20 -5.57
N HIS A 28 -18.38 -6.41 -6.57
CA HIS A 28 -17.44 -5.78 -7.50
C HIS A 28 -16.47 -4.85 -6.76
N ALA A 29 -16.97 -4.00 -5.86
CA ALA A 29 -16.13 -3.11 -5.06
C ALA A 29 -15.09 -3.87 -4.24
N ARG A 30 -15.49 -4.96 -3.57
CA ARG A 30 -14.55 -5.79 -2.78
C ARG A 30 -13.43 -6.38 -3.64
N ILE A 31 -13.75 -6.87 -4.83
CA ILE A 31 -12.76 -7.44 -5.75
C ILE A 31 -11.78 -6.37 -6.23
N VAL A 32 -12.31 -5.24 -6.69
CA VAL A 32 -11.49 -4.14 -7.25
C VAL A 32 -10.59 -3.52 -6.18
N ILE A 33 -11.11 -3.26 -4.97
CA ILE A 33 -10.33 -2.73 -3.85
C ILE A 33 -9.24 -3.71 -3.43
N ALA A 34 -9.55 -5.02 -3.36
CA ALA A 34 -8.55 -6.03 -3.01
C ALA A 34 -7.43 -6.12 -4.06
N ALA A 35 -7.77 -6.05 -5.34
CA ALA A 35 -6.79 -6.06 -6.42
C ALA A 35 -5.89 -4.81 -6.38
N TRP A 36 -6.47 -3.62 -6.20
CA TRP A 36 -5.70 -2.38 -6.08
C TRP A 36 -4.80 -2.38 -4.84
N ALA A 37 -5.30 -2.84 -3.70
CA ALA A 37 -4.50 -2.95 -2.48
C ALA A 37 -3.34 -3.95 -2.65
N ASN A 38 -3.54 -5.06 -3.36
CA ASN A 38 -2.46 -5.98 -3.68
C ASN A 38 -1.38 -5.28 -4.53
N ASP A 39 -1.79 -4.67 -5.65
CA ASP A 39 -0.89 -3.94 -6.56
C ASP A 39 -0.08 -2.84 -5.84
N TYR A 40 -0.75 -2.00 -5.04
CA TYR A 40 -0.10 -0.95 -4.26
C TYR A 40 0.96 -1.50 -3.29
N ASN A 41 0.69 -2.66 -2.67
CA ASN A 41 1.55 -3.26 -1.66
C ASN A 41 2.69 -4.12 -2.24
N THR A 42 2.53 -4.70 -3.44
CA THR A 42 3.50 -5.66 -3.99
C THR A 42 4.26 -5.15 -5.20
N GLU A 43 3.69 -4.26 -6.01
CA GLU A 43 4.29 -3.88 -7.30
C GLU A 43 4.85 -2.46 -7.30
N ARG A 44 4.29 -1.56 -6.47
CA ARG A 44 4.61 -0.14 -6.55
C ARG A 44 5.76 0.25 -5.61
N PRO A 45 6.90 0.75 -6.13
CA PRO A 45 7.94 1.33 -5.30
C PRO A 45 7.55 2.74 -4.82
N HIS A 46 7.80 3.04 -3.54
CA HIS A 46 7.46 4.34 -2.94
C HIS A 46 8.73 5.09 -2.57
N SER A 47 8.87 6.35 -3.01
CA SER A 47 10.05 7.17 -2.70
C SER A 47 10.26 7.38 -1.19
N ALA A 48 9.18 7.42 -0.41
CA ALA A 48 9.24 7.50 1.05
C ALA A 48 9.75 6.20 1.71
N LEU A 49 9.79 5.10 0.97
CA LEU A 49 10.30 3.79 1.39
C LEU A 49 11.60 3.43 0.66
N ASP A 50 12.41 4.43 0.27
CA ASP A 50 13.65 4.23 -0.50
C ASP A 50 13.41 3.47 -1.81
N TYR A 51 12.28 3.75 -2.46
CA TYR A 51 11.82 3.05 -3.68
C TYR A 51 11.60 1.54 -3.50
N GLN A 52 11.33 1.08 -2.28
CA GLN A 52 10.86 -0.27 -2.03
C GLN A 52 9.33 -0.34 -2.09
N THR A 53 8.82 -1.54 -2.35
CA THR A 53 7.40 -1.84 -2.18
C THR A 53 7.05 -1.89 -0.69
N PRO A 54 5.80 -1.64 -0.29
CA PRO A 54 5.41 -1.73 1.12
C PRO A 54 5.69 -3.10 1.73
N VAL A 55 5.50 -4.18 0.95
CA VAL A 55 5.81 -5.55 1.39
C VAL A 55 7.31 -5.75 1.60
N ASP A 56 8.17 -5.28 0.70
CA ASP A 56 9.62 -5.44 0.87
C ASP A 56 10.13 -4.62 2.04
N TYR A 57 9.65 -3.39 2.18
CA TYR A 57 9.96 -2.57 3.34
C TYR A 57 9.55 -3.26 4.66
N ALA A 58 8.34 -3.83 4.74
CA ALA A 58 7.90 -4.58 5.91
C ALA A 58 8.77 -5.82 6.21
N ARG A 59 9.27 -6.51 5.17
CA ARG A 59 10.21 -7.63 5.33
C ARG A 59 11.55 -7.17 5.91
N THR A 60 12.08 -6.03 5.47
CA THR A 60 13.32 -5.47 6.04
C THR A 60 13.15 -5.13 7.53
N LEU A 61 12.03 -4.49 7.89
CA LEU A 61 11.71 -4.18 9.28
C LEU A 61 11.57 -5.44 10.13
N THR A 62 10.85 -6.44 9.64
CA THR A 62 10.69 -7.74 10.31
C THR A 62 12.05 -8.39 10.54
N THR A 63 12.93 -8.36 9.56
CA THR A 63 14.29 -8.93 9.68
C THR A 63 15.13 -8.16 10.70
N ALA A 64 15.03 -6.82 10.72
CA ALA A 64 15.74 -5.98 11.68
C ALA A 64 15.27 -6.22 13.12
N ILE A 65 13.96 -6.37 13.34
CA ILE A 65 13.37 -6.66 14.65
C ILE A 65 13.80 -8.04 15.17
N ASN A 66 13.91 -9.03 14.27
CA ASN A 66 14.23 -10.41 14.63
C ASN A 66 15.74 -10.71 14.75
N ARG A 67 16.62 -9.72 14.56
CA ARG A 67 18.07 -9.91 14.74
C ARG A 67 18.44 -9.72 16.23
N PRO A 68 18.98 -10.74 16.93
CA PRO A 68 19.46 -10.55 18.29
C PRO A 68 20.65 -9.58 18.27
N ALA A 69 20.67 -8.63 19.20
CA ALA A 69 21.83 -7.80 19.45
C ALA A 69 23.00 -8.72 19.81
N ALA A 70 24.05 -8.69 19.01
CA ALA A 70 25.31 -9.40 19.29
C ALA A 70 26.03 -8.74 20.47
#